data_AF-A0A9E3A390-F1
#
_entry.id   AF-A0A9E3A390-F1
#
_cell.length_a   1.000
_cell.length_b   1.000
_cell.length_c   1.000
_cell.angle_alpha   90.00
_cell.angle_beta   90.00
_cell.angle_gamma   90.00
#
_symmetry.space_group_name_H-M   'P 1'
#
loop_
_entity.id
_entity.type
_entity.pdbx_description
1 polymer ?
#
loop_
_entity_poly.entity_id
_entity_poly.type
_entity_poly.pdbx_seq_one_letter_code
_entity_poly.pdbx_strand_id
1 'polypeptide(L)' 'PSLTANEESAAKIRLGQAVNLPELSRAKQIKVFYGQSELIAIATRIAGTLFHPKIVLG' A
#
# COMPACT_ATOMS: atom_id res chain seq x y z
N PRO A 1 -3.54 -9.13 -4.51
CA PRO A 1 -2.08 -8.97 -4.72
C PRO A 1 -1.38 -8.54 -3.42
N SER A 2 -0.11 -8.88 -3.26
CA SER A 2 0.74 -8.41 -2.17
C SER A 2 1.90 -7.61 -2.77
N LEU A 3 2.26 -6.49 -2.17
CA LEU A 3 3.39 -5.65 -2.57
C LEU A 3 4.22 -5.27 -1.35
N THR A 4 5.53 -5.13 -1.56
CA THR A 4 6.43 -4.56 -0.55
C THR A 4 6.65 -3.08 -0.86
N ALA A 5 6.31 -2.21 0.09
CA ALA A 5 6.57 -0.78 0.03
C ALA A 5 8.04 -0.50 0.38
N ASN A 6 8.62 0.51 -0.28
CA ASN A 6 9.86 1.11 0.17
C ASN A 6 9.61 1.97 1.43
N GLU A 7 10.69 2.44 2.06
CA GLU A 7 10.63 3.22 3.30
C GLU A 7 9.77 4.48 3.16
N GLU A 8 9.95 5.24 2.07
CA GLU A 8 9.17 6.46 1.81
C GLU A 8 7.66 6.18 1.71
N SER A 9 7.29 5.15 0.94
CA SER A 9 5.89 4.76 0.77
C SER A 9 5.31 4.24 2.08
N ALA A 10 6.08 3.45 2.84
CA ALA A 10 5.66 2.95 4.14
C ALA A 10 5.41 4.10 5.14
N ALA A 11 6.27 5.11 5.19
CA ALA A 11 6.07 6.30 6.01
C ALA A 11 4.78 7.04 5.63
N LYS A 12 4.54 7.27 4.34
CA LYS A 12 3.30 7.90 3.84
C LYS A 12 2.06 7.08 4.18
N ILE A 13 2.11 5.75 4.01
CA ILE A 13 1.02 4.84 4.35
C ILE A 13 0.69 4.90 5.84
N ARG A 14 1.70 4.91 6.72
CA ARG A 14 1.52 5.02 8.18
C ARG A 14 0.87 6.36 8.58
N LEU A 15 1.08 7.42 7.79
CA LEU A 15 0.40 8.71 7.92
C LEU A 15 -0.98 8.76 7.25
N GLY A 16 -1.47 7.63 6.71
CA GLY A 16 -2.76 7.53 6.04
C GLY A 16 -2.80 8.14 4.63
N GLN A 17 -1.65 8.50 4.07
CA GLN A 17 -1.58 9.18 2.77
C GLN A 17 -1.72 8.19 1.61
N ALA A 18 -2.33 8.66 0.52
CA ALA A 18 -2.34 7.91 -0.73
C ALA A 18 -0.93 7.85 -1.35
N VAL A 19 -0.57 6.68 -1.87
CA VAL A 19 0.75 6.41 -2.44
C VAL A 19 0.63 5.75 -3.80
N ASN A 20 1.57 6.08 -4.70
CA ASN A 20 1.71 5.37 -5.97
C ASN A 20 2.49 4.07 -5.70
N LEU A 21 1.84 2.94 -5.96
CA LEU A 21 2.43 1.62 -5.84
C LEU A 21 2.48 0.96 -7.22
N PRO A 22 3.58 0.26 -7.60
CA PRO A 22 3.74 -0.34 -8.92
C PRO A 22 2.89 -1.61 -9.09
N GLU A 23 1.59 -1.51 -8.81
CA GLU A 23 0.60 -2.57 -8.99
C GLU A 23 -0.19 -2.33 -10.27
N LEU A 24 0.15 -3.11 -11.30
CA LEU A 24 -0.38 -2.97 -12.65
C LEU A 24 -1.60 -3.86 -12.93
N SER A 25 -2.05 -4.67 -11.97
CA SER A 25 -3.25 -5.49 -12.15
C SER A 25 -4.51 -4.63 -12.03
N ARG A 26 -5.69 -5.26 -12.18
CA ARG A 26 -6.99 -4.61 -11.96
C ARG A 26 -7.50 -4.77 -10.53
N ALA A 27 -6.68 -5.26 -9.60
CA ALA A 27 -7.10 -5.47 -8.22
C ALA A 27 -7.50 -4.14 -7.56
N LYS A 28 -8.69 -4.13 -6.95
CA LYS A 28 -9.20 -2.98 -6.18
C LYS A 28 -8.55 -2.87 -4.80
N GLN A 29 -8.12 -3.98 -4.22
CA GLN A 29 -7.48 -4.03 -2.91
C GLN A 29 -6.18 -4.84 -2.96
N ILE A 30 -5.22 -4.40 -2.15
CA ILE A 30 -3.92 -5.04 -2.03
C ILE A 30 -3.47 -5.12 -0.57
N LYS A 31 -2.65 -6.11 -0.28
CA LYS A 31 -1.86 -6.18 0.96
C LYS A 31 -0.55 -5.45 0.74
N VAL A 32 -0.20 -4.55 1.64
CA VAL A 32 1.07 -3.81 1.59
C VAL A 32 1.95 -4.24 2.74
N PHE A 33 3.13 -4.74 2.41
CA PHE A 33 4.15 -5.19 3.32
C PHE A 33 5.30 -4.18 3.40
N TYR A 34 6.05 -4.20 4.49
CA TYR A 34 7.34 -3.56 4.65
C TYR A 34 8.39 -4.63 4.98
N GLY A 35 9.59 -4.48 4.39
CA GLY A 35 10.62 -5.51 4.50
C GLY A 35 10.16 -6.88 3.97
N GLN A 36 10.54 -7.95 4.67
CA GLN A 36 10.30 -9.32 4.22
C GLN A 36 8.93 -9.90 4.63
N SER A 37 8.29 -9.35 5.68
CA SER A 37 7.13 -10.02 6.29
C SER A 37 6.12 -9.10 7.00
N GLU A 38 6.43 -7.83 7.26
CA GLU A 38 5.59 -6.96 8.07
C GLU A 38 4.42 -6.44 7.23
N LEU A 39 3.19 -6.90 7.49
CA LEU A 39 2.00 -6.34 6.84
C LEU A 39 1.67 -4.99 7.51
N ILE A 40 1.78 -3.90 6.76
CA ILE A 40 1.56 -2.54 7.28
C ILE A 40 0.21 -1.95 6.87
N ALA A 41 -0.41 -2.44 5.80
CA ALA A 41 -1.73 -1.93 5.39
C ALA A 41 -2.51 -2.87 4.46
N ILE A 42 -3.83 -2.68 4.46
CA ILE A 42 -4.69 -3.01 3.33
C ILE A 42 -5.04 -1.71 2.62
N ALA A 43 -4.66 -1.60 1.34
CA ALA A 43 -4.87 -0.38 0.56
C ALA A 43 -5.86 -0.60 -0.58
N THR A 44 -6.66 0.43 -0.89
CA THR A 44 -7.66 0.42 -1.95
C THR A 44 -7.24 1.34 -3.09
N ARG A 45 -7.36 0.86 -4.33
CA ARG A 45 -7.05 1.63 -5.53
C ARG A 45 -8.03 2.78 -5.67
N ILE A 46 -7.51 3.99 -5.87
CA ILE A 46 -8.32 5.19 -6.12
C ILE A 46 -8.15 5.72 -7.55
N ALA A 47 -6.98 5.57 -8.18
CA ALA A 47 -6.77 5.92 -9.59
C ALA A 47 -5.48 5.28 -10.11
N GLY A 48 -5.48 4.59 -11.25
CA GLY A 48 -4.23 4.05 -11.82
C GLY A 48 -3.42 3.26 -10.78
N THR A 49 -2.18 3.64 -10.53
CA THR A 49 -1.29 3.08 -9.49
C THR A 49 -1.41 3.74 -8.12
N LEU A 50 -2.33 4.68 -7.93
CA LEU A 50 -2.57 5.40 -6.68
C LEU A 50 -3.51 4.60 -5.77
N PHE A 51 -3.04 4.34 -4.54
CA PHE A 51 -3.76 3.59 -3.52
C PHE A 51 -3.86 4.39 -2.23
N HIS A 52 -5.03 4.37 -1.60
CA HIS A 52 -5.25 4.92 -0.27
C HIS A 52 -5.28 3.79 0.77
N PRO A 53 -4.54 3.90 1.89
CA PRO A 53 -4.63 2.91 2.96
C PRO A 53 -6.02 2.95 3.61
N LYS A 54 -6.70 1.80 3.67
CA LYS A 54 -8.02 1.65 4.31
C LYS A 54 -7.89 1.12 5.74
N ILE A 55 -6.91 0.24 5.93
CA ILE A 55 -6.52 -0.32 7.23
C ILE A 55 -5.02 -0.13 7.33
N VAL A 56 -4.56 0.56 8.37
CA VAL A 56 -3.13 0.71 8.69
C VAL A 56 -2.87 -0.12 9.93
N LEU A 57 -1.83 -0.94 9.87
CA LEU A 57 -1.35 -1.75 10.98
C LEU A 57 -0.05 -1.09 11.46
N GLY A 58 0.00 -0.78 12.76
CA GLY A 58 1.10 -0.08 13.41
C GLY A 58 2.34 -0.96 13.51
#